data_AF-A0A5C3MUA8-F1
#
_entry.id   AF-A0A5C3MUA8-F1
#
_cell.length_a   1.000
_cell.length_b   1.000
_cell.length_c   1.000
_cell.angle_alpha   90.00
_cell.angle_beta   90.00
_cell.angle_gamma   90.00
#
_symmetry.space_group_name_H-M   'P 1'
#
loop_
_entity.id
_entity.type
_entity.pdbx_description
1 polymer ?
#
loop_
_entity_poly.entity_id
_entity_poly.type
_entity_poly.pdbx_seq_one_letter_code
_entity_poly.pdbx_strand_id
1 'polypeptide(L)' 'MTPDEFALIKCFDSKDGVAKCTPHTGFEDPWTPPDAPFRESVELRVLVFYDN' A
#
# COMPACT_ATOMS: atom_id res chain seq x y z
N MET A 1 -17.76 -3.73 8.36
CA MET A 1 -17.30 -2.39 8.01
C MET A 1 -18.53 -1.55 7.72
N THR A 2 -18.98 -0.79 8.71
CA THR A 2 -20.02 0.23 8.55
C THR A 2 -19.39 1.52 7.97
N PRO A 3 -20.18 2.48 7.47
CA PRO A 3 -19.65 3.74 6.95
C PRO A 3 -18.85 4.56 7.97
N ASP A 4 -19.11 4.34 9.26
CA ASP A 4 -18.42 5.03 10.37
C ASP A 4 -17.17 4.27 10.86
N GLU A 5 -16.87 3.11 10.30
CA GLU A 5 -15.69 2.30 10.65
C GLU A 5 -14.56 2.54 9.65
N PHE A 6 -13.36 2.84 10.17
CA PHE A 6 -12.17 3.07 9.35
C PHE A 6 -11.08 2.06 9.71
N ALA A 7 -10.45 1.49 8.68
CA ALA A 7 -9.22 0.72 8.82
C ALA A 7 -8.02 1.59 8.45
N LEU A 8 -7.14 1.86 9.41
CA LEU A 8 -5.85 2.48 9.14
C LEU A 8 -4.79 1.39 9.00
N ILE A 9 -4.25 1.25 7.79
CA ILE A 9 -3.09 0.39 7.55
C ILE A 9 -1.85 1.28 7.65
N LYS A 10 -1.08 1.08 8.71
CA LYS A 10 0.20 1.77 8.89
C LYS A 10 1.20 1.19 7.89
N CYS A 11 1.56 1.99 6.89
CA CYS A 11 2.38 1.50 5.78
C CYS A 11 3.90 1.58 6.02
N PHE A 12 4.35 2.54 6.83
CA PHE A 12 5.77 2.79 7.10
C PHE A 12 5.95 3.50 8.44
N ASP A 13 7.10 3.30 9.08
CA ASP A 13 7.57 4.07 10.24
C ASP A 13 9.10 4.08 10.24
N SER A 14 9.69 5.26 10.46
CA SER A 14 11.14 5.44 10.53
C SER A 14 11.74 4.99 11.86
N LYS A 15 10.92 4.70 12.88
CA LYS A 15 11.35 4.18 14.18
C LYS A 15 12.01 2.80 14.03
N ASP A 16 13.04 2.54 14.84
CA ASP A 16 13.66 1.22 14.91
C ASP A 16 12.83 0.23 15.74
N GLY A 17 12.89 -1.05 15.35
CA GLY A 17 12.17 -2.15 16.03
C GLY A 17 10.69 -2.27 15.67
N VAL A 18 10.19 -1.53 14.68
CA VAL A 18 8.82 -1.65 14.15
C VAL A 18 8.82 -2.09 12.69
N ALA A 19 7.66 -2.53 12.19
CA ALA A 19 7.49 -2.87 10.78
C ALA A 19 7.76 -1.65 9.88
N LYS A 20 8.73 -1.77 8.98
CA LYS A 20 9.15 -0.72 8.04
C LYS A 20 8.60 -0.90 6.62
N CYS A 21 7.87 -1.98 6.35
CA CYS A 21 7.33 -2.28 5.02
C CYS A 21 5.84 -2.59 5.12
N THR A 22 5.11 -2.26 4.07
CA THR A 22 3.71 -2.69 3.90
C THR A 22 3.67 -4.00 3.12
N PRO A 23 2.77 -4.94 3.46
CA PRO A 23 2.46 -6.04 2.57
C PRO A 23 1.90 -5.51 1.25
N HIS A 24 2.62 -5.72 0.15
CA HIS A 24 2.13 -5.45 -1.21
C HIS A 24 1.69 -6.78 -1.84
N THR A 25 0.41 -6.88 -2.19
CA THR A 25 -0.15 -8.07 -2.85
C THR A 25 -1.14 -7.68 -3.95
N GLY A 26 -1.46 -8.63 -4.81
CA GLY A 26 -2.57 -8.55 -5.76
C GLY A 26 -3.52 -9.72 -5.58
N PHE A 27 -4.69 -9.65 -6.22
CA PHE A 27 -5.62 -10.76 -6.33
C PHE A 27 -5.94 -11.00 -7.81
N GLU A 28 -6.32 -12.23 -8.14
CA GLU A 28 -6.86 -12.54 -9.47
C GLU A 28 -8.32 -12.09 -9.52
N ASP A 29 -8.65 -11.23 -10.48
CA ASP A 29 -10.03 -10.85 -10.77
C ASP A 29 -10.60 -11.83 -11.82
N PRO A 30 -11.61 -12.65 -11.47
CA PRO A 30 -12.20 -13.63 -12.37
C PRO A 30 -12.89 -13.02 -13.59
N TRP A 31 -13.11 -11.70 -13.62
CA TRP A 31 -13.72 -10.98 -14.74
C TRP A 31 -12.71 -10.29 -15.65
N THR A 32 -11.40 -10.44 -15.40
CA THR A 32 -10.35 -9.87 -16.25
C THR A 32 -10.44 -10.43 -17.68
N PRO A 33 -10.59 -9.59 -18.72
CA PRO A 33 -10.57 -10.04 -20.11
C PRO A 33 -9.24 -10.74 -20.48
N PRO A 34 -9.25 -11.75 -21.37
CA PRO A 34 -8.03 -12.47 -21.76
C PRO A 34 -6.94 -11.62 -22.41
N ASP A 35 -7.33 -10.51 -23.03
CA ASP A 35 -6.46 -9.56 -23.74
C ASP A 35 -6.18 -8.27 -22.94
N ALA A 36 -6.62 -8.22 -21.68
CA ALA A 36 -6.33 -7.08 -20.82
C ALA A 36 -4.81 -6.91 -20.65
N PRO A 37 -4.30 -5.67 -20.69
CA PRO A 37 -2.89 -5.42 -20.42
C PRO A 37 -2.55 -5.82 -18.97
N PHE A 38 -1.29 -6.19 -18.74
CA PHE A 38 -0.82 -6.47 -17.39
C PHE A 38 -0.94 -5.22 -16.51
N ARG A 39 -1.28 -5.44 -15.24
CA ARG A 39 -1.35 -4.38 -14.25
C ARG A 39 0.05 -3.82 -14.00
N GLU A 40 0.19 -2.50 -14.17
CA GLU A 40 1.36 -1.76 -13.71
C GLU A 40 1.05 -1.10 -12.37
N SER A 41 2.00 -1.16 -11.43
CA SER A 41 1.87 -0.52 -10.12
C SER A 41 3.09 0.31 -9.81
N VAL A 42 2.88 1.45 -9.16
CA VAL A 42 3.93 2.32 -8.64
C VAL A 42 3.78 2.47 -7.13
N GLU A 43 4.90 2.46 -6.42
CA GLU A 43 4.94 2.82 -5.00
C GLU A 43 5.40 4.28 -4.86
N LEU A 44 4.67 5.06 -4.07
CA LEU A 44 5.00 6.44 -3.76
C LEU A 44 5.34 6.56 -2.27
N ARG A 45 6.40 7.31 -1.96
CA ARG A 45 6.84 7.58 -0.58
C ARG A 45 6.92 9.08 -0.37
N VAL A 46 6.27 9.56 0.70
CA VAL A 46 6.38 10.95 1.16
C VAL A 46 7.29 10.93 2.38
N LEU A 47 8.42 11.62 2.28
CA LEU A 47 9.44 11.67 3.33
C LEU A 47 9.48 13.07 3.93
N VAL A 48 9.62 13.15 5.25
CA VAL A 48 9.83 14.40 5.98
C VAL A 48 11.29 14.45 6.41
N PHE A 49 11.98 15.51 6.04
CA PHE A 49 13.34 15.81 6.45
C PHE A 49 13.32 16.99 7.42
N TYR A 50 14.11 16.92 8.48
CA TYR A 50 14.25 17.99 9.47
C TYR A 50 15.64 18.62 9.33
N ASP A 51 15.75 19.92 9.61
CA ASP A 51 17.04 20.58 9.80
C ASP A 51 17.68 20.10 11.12
N ASN A 52 19.02 20.07 11.17
CA ASN A 52 19.79 19.70 12.36
C ASN A 52 19.68 20.76 13.47
#